data_AF-A0A2N2UKA5-F1
#
_entry.id   AF-A0A2N2UKA5-F1
#
_cell.length_a   1.000
_cell.length_b   1.000
_cell.length_c   1.000
_cell.angle_alpha   90.00
_cell.angle_beta   90.00
_cell.angle_gamma   90.00
#
_symmetry.space_group_name_H-M   'P 1'
#
loop_
_entity.id
_entity.type
_entity.pdbx_description
1 polymer ?
#
loop_
_entity_poly.entity_id
_entity_poly.type
_entity_poly.pdbx_seq_one_letter_code
_entity_poly.pdbx_strand_id
1 'polypeptide(L)'
;MALLLAWFLFGGLFLALRWVVVPQVGAYRTEIAAELSRVSGLPVSIEGLNADWSGLRPRLHLAGLSVSDAEGRPALRLEQVDATLSWSSLLRLRPYFHRLEIVGPSIEARRNADGRVVIAGLQIEGEGGDGSFLDWLLAQRKVVVRKARLSWTDLLREAPELQLEDVEFTFEKGFRKQRFALHAQPPHALASALDVRGELTRFSAADLTATVGRLYVDLERADLGGWTPWVDYPVELSGQGGLRLWVDFDGEAATAMNADVALSAAAMRLAPALPELQLAQLSGRLSARRWASGFEIESRGLALATGDGVEMAPTDFRLRVQHPEGTRAGDGAVSANALDFAVLARLAAHLPLGDSVRERLAAFDPRGQVTALKLDWKGCADSPQSWTLSARFEDMGLAARESLPGVGGLSGELEGTEQSGRFLLAGRDTHVDLPEVFVNPRLVFSTFRADGGWARRDGRLEIALDSASFNNQDAEGSAAGRYWVEPGGAGEIDLSARLTRADGTTVWRYLPLV
;
A
#
# COMPACT_ATOMS: atom_id res chain seq x y z
N MET A 1 -29.71 -52.48 -4.66
CA MET A 1 -29.77 -52.95 -6.07
C MET A 1 -29.34 -51.86 -7.06
N ALA A 2 -29.93 -50.65 -7.01
CA ALA A 2 -29.54 -49.53 -7.89
C ALA A 2 -28.05 -49.13 -7.80
N LEU A 3 -27.47 -49.13 -6.59
CA LEU A 3 -26.06 -48.81 -6.36
C LEU A 3 -25.08 -49.84 -6.96
N LEU A 4 -25.47 -51.12 -6.94
CA LEU A 4 -24.71 -52.21 -7.56
C LEU A 4 -24.79 -52.15 -9.09
N LEU A 5 -25.98 -51.89 -9.64
CA LEU A 5 -26.17 -51.67 -11.08
C LEU A 5 -25.35 -50.48 -11.59
N ALA A 6 -25.37 -49.36 -10.86
CA ALA A 6 -24.54 -48.20 -11.19
C ALA A 6 -23.03 -48.51 -11.13
N TRP A 7 -22.60 -49.32 -10.15
CA TRP A 7 -21.20 -49.75 -10.03
C TRP A 7 -20.76 -50.65 -11.20
N PHE A 8 -21.58 -51.63 -11.59
CA PHE A 8 -21.28 -52.49 -12.75
C PHE A 8 -21.35 -51.74 -14.08
N LEU A 9 -22.31 -50.83 -14.26
CA LEU A 9 -22.37 -49.96 -15.44
C LEU A 9 -21.14 -49.05 -15.52
N PHE A 10 -20.71 -48.48 -14.40
CA PHE A 10 -19.50 -47.68 -14.34
C PHE A 10 -18.25 -48.52 -14.64
N GLY A 11 -18.13 -49.72 -14.08
CA GLY A 11 -17.03 -50.65 -14.35
C GLY A 11 -16.98 -51.09 -15.81
N GLY A 12 -18.13 -51.40 -16.42
CA GLY A 12 -18.24 -51.73 -17.84
C GLY A 12 -17.86 -50.56 -18.74
N LEU A 13 -18.36 -49.36 -18.45
CA LEU A 13 -18.02 -48.13 -19.17
C LEU A 13 -16.52 -47.80 -19.06
N PHE A 14 -15.93 -47.98 -17.87
CA PHE A 14 -14.49 -47.82 -17.64
C PHE A 14 -13.67 -48.78 -18.50
N LEU A 15 -14.04 -50.06 -18.54
CA LEU A 15 -13.34 -51.06 -19.35
C LEU A 15 -13.48 -50.79 -20.85
N ALA A 16 -14.68 -50.42 -21.31
CA ALA A 16 -14.91 -50.06 -22.71
C ALA A 16 -14.07 -48.83 -23.13
N LEU A 17 -14.06 -47.77 -22.33
CA LEU A 17 -13.22 -46.60 -22.58
C LEU A 17 -11.72 -46.97 -22.59
N ARG A 18 -11.28 -47.80 -21.65
CA ARG A 18 -9.86 -48.15 -21.50
C ARG A 18 -9.31 -49.03 -22.62
N TRP A 19 -10.07 -50.03 -23.04
CA TRP A 19 -9.57 -51.08 -23.92
C TRP A 19 -10.07 -50.95 -25.36
N VAL A 20 -11.16 -50.23 -25.61
CA VAL A 20 -11.72 -50.07 -26.95
C VAL A 20 -11.49 -48.65 -27.49
N VAL A 21 -11.84 -47.63 -26.71
CA VAL A 21 -11.82 -46.23 -27.19
C VAL A 21 -10.41 -45.66 -27.19
N VAL A 22 -9.71 -45.66 -26.04
CA VAL A 22 -8.39 -45.03 -25.88
C VAL A 22 -7.34 -45.50 -26.91
N PRO A 23 -7.20 -46.80 -27.23
CA PRO A 23 -6.25 -47.26 -28.26
C PRO A 23 -6.55 -46.75 -29.68
N GLN A 24 -7.81 -46.43 -29.97
CA GLN A 24 -8.26 -45.98 -31.30
C GLN A 24 -8.43 -44.46 -31.39
N VAL A 25 -8.16 -43.70 -30.32
CA VAL A 25 -8.40 -42.24 -30.29
C VAL A 25 -7.72 -41.50 -31.45
N GLY A 26 -6.54 -41.94 -31.90
CA GLY A 26 -5.86 -41.35 -33.04
C GLY A 26 -6.65 -41.42 -34.36
N ALA A 27 -7.51 -42.42 -34.55
CA ALA A 27 -8.38 -42.54 -35.73
C ALA A 27 -9.48 -41.47 -35.76
N TYR A 28 -9.92 -40.99 -34.58
CA TYR A 28 -10.97 -39.97 -34.42
C TYR A 28 -10.44 -38.53 -34.58
N ARG A 29 -9.17 -38.35 -34.94
CA ARG A 29 -8.53 -37.03 -35.13
C ARG A 29 -9.36 -36.10 -36.03
N THR A 30 -9.81 -36.61 -37.18
CA THR A 30 -10.53 -35.80 -38.18
C THR A 30 -11.92 -35.41 -37.70
N GLU A 31 -12.60 -36.30 -36.99
CA GLU A 31 -13.96 -36.04 -36.47
C GLU A 31 -13.92 -35.07 -35.29
N ILE A 32 -12.93 -35.19 -34.40
CA ILE A 32 -12.71 -34.26 -33.29
C ILE A 32 -12.35 -32.87 -33.83
N ALA A 33 -11.50 -32.78 -34.85
CA ALA A 33 -11.19 -31.50 -35.50
C ALA A 33 -12.43 -30.86 -36.15
N ALA A 34 -13.27 -31.66 -36.81
CA ALA A 34 -14.52 -31.18 -37.43
C ALA A 34 -15.55 -30.71 -36.38
N GLU A 35 -15.67 -31.41 -35.25
CA GLU A 35 -16.55 -31.00 -34.16
C GLU A 35 -16.05 -29.73 -33.46
N LEU A 36 -14.75 -29.65 -33.17
CA LEU A 36 -14.13 -28.44 -32.62
C LEU A 36 -14.31 -27.24 -33.56
N SER A 37 -14.21 -27.45 -34.88
CA SER A 37 -14.46 -26.39 -35.87
C SER A 37 -15.90 -25.92 -35.85
N ARG A 38 -16.86 -26.84 -35.69
CA ARG A 38 -18.29 -26.50 -35.60
C ARG A 38 -18.62 -25.72 -34.33
N VAL A 39 -18.00 -26.08 -33.20
CA VAL A 39 -18.24 -25.45 -31.90
C VAL A 39 -17.53 -24.11 -31.77
N SER A 40 -16.29 -23.99 -32.26
CA SER A 40 -15.51 -22.74 -32.21
C SER A 40 -15.90 -21.75 -33.31
N GLY A 41 -16.62 -22.19 -34.35
CA GLY A 41 -16.94 -21.37 -35.52
C GLY A 41 -15.74 -21.07 -36.42
N LEU A 42 -14.58 -21.68 -36.16
CA LEU A 42 -13.32 -21.42 -36.84
C LEU A 42 -12.70 -22.74 -37.35
N PRO A 43 -11.99 -22.77 -38.48
CA PRO A 43 -11.29 -23.97 -38.94
C PRO A 43 -10.22 -24.43 -37.94
N VAL A 44 -10.35 -25.67 -37.44
CA VAL A 44 -9.41 -26.29 -36.50
C VAL A 44 -8.69 -27.45 -37.16
N SER A 45 -7.36 -27.48 -37.09
CA SER A 45 -6.54 -28.64 -37.44
C SER A 45 -5.71 -29.11 -36.25
N ILE A 46 -5.54 -30.42 -36.14
CA ILE A 46 -4.76 -31.09 -35.08
C ILE A 46 -3.65 -31.86 -35.79
N GLU A 47 -2.37 -31.75 -35.45
CA GLU A 47 -1.31 -32.56 -36.09
C GLU A 47 -1.29 -33.99 -35.57
N GLY A 48 -1.30 -34.17 -34.25
CA GLY A 48 -1.27 -35.48 -33.59
C GLY A 48 -2.29 -35.58 -32.47
N LEU A 49 -2.88 -36.77 -32.30
CA LEU A 49 -3.83 -37.05 -31.23
C LEU A 49 -3.52 -38.42 -30.62
N ASN A 50 -3.12 -38.43 -29.36
CA ASN A 50 -2.85 -39.61 -28.57
C ASN A 50 -3.68 -39.59 -27.28
N ALA A 51 -3.83 -40.75 -26.64
CA ALA A 51 -4.52 -40.84 -25.37
C ALA A 51 -3.82 -41.84 -24.44
N ASP A 52 -3.73 -41.48 -23.16
CA ASP A 52 -3.21 -42.33 -22.11
C ASP A 52 -4.16 -42.37 -20.90
N TRP A 53 -3.70 -43.00 -19.82
CA TRP A 53 -4.41 -43.04 -18.55
C TRP A 53 -3.61 -42.39 -17.43
N SER A 54 -4.23 -41.40 -16.77
CA SER A 54 -3.73 -40.79 -15.55
C SER A 54 -4.46 -41.39 -14.34
N GLY A 55 -3.95 -42.51 -13.82
CA GLY A 55 -4.63 -43.29 -12.78
C GLY A 55 -5.92 -43.91 -13.33
N LEU A 56 -7.08 -43.52 -12.80
CA LEU A 56 -8.40 -43.96 -13.27
C LEU A 56 -9.07 -42.95 -14.20
N ARG A 57 -8.33 -42.02 -14.83
CA ARG A 57 -8.92 -41.01 -15.72
C ARG A 57 -8.26 -41.04 -17.10
N PRO A 58 -9.05 -40.98 -18.19
CA PRO A 58 -8.48 -40.87 -19.53
C PRO A 58 -7.89 -39.47 -19.71
N ARG A 59 -6.72 -39.41 -20.35
CA ARG A 59 -6.05 -38.17 -20.70
C ARG A 59 -5.77 -38.16 -22.20
N LEU A 60 -6.08 -37.04 -22.83
CA LEU A 60 -5.89 -36.79 -24.25
C LEU A 60 -4.66 -35.89 -24.41
N HIS A 61 -3.81 -36.23 -25.38
CA HIS A 61 -2.63 -35.48 -25.78
C HIS A 61 -2.85 -35.02 -27.22
N LEU A 62 -3.02 -33.72 -27.42
CA LEU A 62 -3.12 -33.11 -28.73
C LEU A 62 -1.80 -32.40 -29.03
N ALA A 63 -1.20 -32.68 -30.17
CA ALA A 63 0.01 -32.02 -30.65
C ALA A 63 -0.35 -31.15 -31.87
N GLY A 64 0.20 -29.94 -31.93
CA GLY A 64 0.05 -29.02 -33.05
C GLY A 64 -1.41 -28.68 -33.33
N LEU A 65 -2.12 -28.11 -32.35
CA LEU A 65 -3.46 -27.56 -32.59
C LEU A 65 -3.31 -26.17 -33.21
N SER A 66 -3.91 -25.95 -34.37
CA SER A 66 -4.02 -24.62 -34.97
C SER A 66 -5.47 -24.28 -35.28
N VAL A 67 -5.89 -23.10 -34.85
CA VAL A 67 -7.17 -22.49 -35.19
C VAL A 67 -6.88 -21.35 -36.16
N SER A 68 -7.49 -21.40 -37.34
CA SER A 68 -7.35 -20.34 -38.35
C SER A 68 -8.54 -19.37 -38.30
N ASP A 69 -8.32 -18.12 -38.70
CA ASP A 69 -9.40 -17.16 -38.94
C ASP A 69 -10.19 -17.51 -40.24
N ALA A 70 -11.26 -16.76 -40.51
CA ALA A 70 -12.08 -16.94 -41.71
C ALA A 70 -11.28 -16.66 -43.02
N GLU A 71 -10.18 -15.92 -42.92
CA GLU A 71 -9.26 -15.59 -44.00
C GLU A 71 -8.08 -16.60 -44.13
N GLY A 72 -8.04 -17.65 -43.30
CA GLY A 72 -7.03 -18.71 -43.34
C GLY A 72 -5.71 -18.40 -42.63
N ARG A 73 -5.60 -17.29 -41.88
CA ARG A 73 -4.42 -16.99 -41.05
C ARG A 73 -4.51 -17.72 -39.71
N PRO A 74 -3.40 -18.26 -39.18
CA PRO A 74 -3.40 -18.93 -37.88
C PRO A 74 -3.67 -17.92 -36.76
N ALA A 75 -4.87 -17.95 -36.17
CA ALA A 75 -5.30 -17.07 -35.09
C ALA A 75 -4.86 -17.58 -33.70
N LEU A 76 -4.75 -18.90 -33.54
CA LEU A 76 -4.24 -19.53 -32.32
C LEU A 76 -3.45 -20.78 -32.69
N ARG A 77 -2.21 -20.86 -32.22
CA ARG A 77 -1.36 -22.05 -32.35
C ARG A 77 -0.97 -22.55 -30.97
N LEU A 78 -1.23 -23.83 -30.71
CA LEU A 78 -0.86 -24.54 -29.50
C LEU A 78 0.08 -25.67 -29.88
N GLU A 79 1.26 -25.70 -29.28
CA GLU A 79 2.24 -26.78 -29.52
C GLU A 79 1.73 -28.11 -28.96
N GLN A 80 1.22 -28.08 -27.73
CA GLN A 80 0.70 -29.25 -27.05
C GLN A 80 -0.46 -28.89 -26.12
N VAL A 81 -1.48 -29.74 -26.10
CA VAL A 81 -2.61 -29.67 -25.16
C VAL A 81 -2.81 -31.03 -24.50
N ASP A 82 -2.69 -31.06 -23.18
CA ASP A 82 -2.95 -32.25 -22.38
C ASP A 82 -4.25 -32.07 -21.59
N ALA A 83 -5.27 -32.85 -21.92
CA ALA A 83 -6.60 -32.73 -21.35
C ALA A 83 -6.97 -34.01 -20.57
N THR A 84 -6.96 -33.94 -19.24
CA THR A 84 -7.40 -35.05 -18.37
C THR A 84 -8.89 -34.95 -18.11
N LEU A 85 -9.68 -35.88 -18.63
CA LEU A 85 -11.14 -35.89 -18.53
C LEU A 85 -11.61 -36.18 -17.09
N SER A 86 -12.64 -35.46 -16.66
CA SER A 86 -13.39 -35.81 -15.45
C SER A 86 -14.50 -36.79 -15.77
N TRP A 87 -14.75 -37.76 -14.88
CA TRP A 87 -15.91 -38.66 -14.95
C TRP A 87 -17.25 -37.90 -14.95
N SER A 88 -17.27 -36.71 -14.36
CA SER A 88 -18.45 -35.82 -14.40
C SER A 88 -18.79 -35.34 -15.81
N SER A 89 -17.88 -35.41 -16.79
CA SER A 89 -18.16 -35.05 -18.18
C SER A 89 -19.27 -35.92 -18.78
N LEU A 90 -19.27 -37.21 -18.45
CA LEU A 90 -20.27 -38.17 -18.93
C LEU A 90 -21.65 -37.89 -18.34
N LEU A 91 -21.70 -37.47 -17.07
CA LEU A 91 -22.95 -37.06 -16.40
C LEU A 91 -23.48 -35.72 -16.92
N ARG A 92 -22.58 -34.80 -17.28
CA ARG A 92 -22.93 -33.45 -17.75
C ARG A 92 -23.16 -33.36 -19.25
N LEU A 93 -22.85 -34.44 -19.99
CA LEU A 93 -22.86 -34.48 -21.45
C LEU A 93 -22.12 -33.29 -22.10
N ARG A 94 -21.10 -32.77 -21.39
CA ARG A 94 -20.25 -31.66 -21.81
C ARG A 94 -18.80 -31.96 -21.40
N PRO A 95 -17.80 -31.61 -22.22
CA PRO A 95 -16.41 -31.84 -21.87
C PRO A 95 -16.03 -31.03 -20.62
N TYR A 96 -15.69 -31.75 -19.54
CA TYR A 96 -15.25 -31.18 -18.27
C TYR A 96 -13.92 -31.81 -17.85
N PHE A 97 -12.87 -31.03 -17.89
CA PHE A 97 -11.52 -31.49 -17.61
C PHE A 97 -11.18 -31.30 -16.13
N HIS A 98 -10.57 -32.34 -15.55
CA HIS A 98 -9.99 -32.27 -14.23
C HIS A 98 -8.71 -31.44 -14.22
N ARG A 99 -7.92 -31.55 -15.30
CA ARG A 99 -6.72 -30.76 -15.58
C ARG A 99 -6.66 -30.53 -17.08
N LEU A 100 -6.52 -29.28 -17.48
CA LEU A 100 -6.24 -28.87 -18.85
C LEU A 100 -4.90 -28.14 -18.84
N GLU A 101 -3.93 -28.67 -19.56
CA GLU A 101 -2.59 -28.10 -19.68
C GLU A 101 -2.32 -27.71 -21.12
N ILE A 102 -1.89 -26.47 -21.33
CA ILE A 102 -1.63 -25.89 -22.65
C ILE A 102 -0.18 -25.42 -22.66
N VAL A 103 0.61 -25.91 -23.61
CA VAL A 103 2.04 -25.60 -23.71
C VAL A 103 2.30 -24.84 -25.00
N GLY A 104 3.07 -23.75 -24.88
CA GLY A 104 3.48 -22.91 -26.00
C GLY A 104 2.35 -22.14 -26.70
N PRO A 105 1.26 -21.68 -26.06
CA PRO A 105 0.27 -20.89 -26.78
C PRO A 105 0.85 -19.52 -27.17
N SER A 106 0.66 -19.15 -28.44
CA SER A 106 0.80 -17.76 -28.89
C SER A 106 -0.56 -17.06 -28.81
N ILE A 107 -0.71 -16.14 -27.86
CA ILE A 107 -1.97 -15.46 -27.59
C ILE A 107 -1.82 -14.00 -28.00
N GLU A 108 -2.64 -13.56 -28.94
CA GLU A 108 -2.78 -12.16 -29.28
C GLU A 108 -3.99 -11.59 -28.54
N ALA A 109 -3.75 -10.59 -27.70
CA ALA A 109 -4.78 -9.88 -26.96
C ALA A 109 -4.78 -8.41 -27.40
N ARG A 110 -5.96 -7.88 -27.71
CA ARG A 110 -6.12 -6.49 -28.13
C ARG A 110 -7.29 -5.83 -27.43
N ARG A 111 -7.10 -4.59 -26.99
CA ARG A 111 -8.17 -3.68 -26.61
C ARG A 111 -8.46 -2.76 -27.78
N ASN A 112 -9.69 -2.82 -28.28
CA ASN A 112 -10.15 -1.95 -29.37
C ASN A 112 -10.41 -0.52 -28.85
N ALA A 113 -10.54 0.44 -29.77
CA ALA A 113 -10.81 1.85 -29.44
C ALA A 113 -12.17 2.08 -28.73
N ASP A 114 -13.08 1.11 -28.78
CA ASP A 114 -14.34 1.10 -28.04
C ASP A 114 -14.22 0.52 -26.62
N GLY A 115 -13.00 0.19 -26.19
CA GLY A 115 -12.70 -0.41 -24.89
C GLY A 115 -12.95 -1.92 -24.80
N ARG A 116 -13.47 -2.57 -25.85
CA ARG A 116 -13.72 -4.01 -25.85
C ARG A 116 -12.41 -4.78 -26.00
N VAL A 117 -12.24 -5.81 -25.18
CA VAL A 117 -11.03 -6.67 -25.19
C VAL A 117 -11.31 -7.94 -26.01
N VAL A 118 -10.39 -8.27 -26.90
CA VAL A 118 -10.42 -9.48 -27.74
C VAL A 118 -9.16 -10.29 -27.43
N ILE A 119 -9.30 -11.56 -27.06
CA ILE A 119 -8.19 -12.46 -26.75
C ILE A 119 -8.27 -13.68 -27.68
N ALA A 120 -7.19 -13.96 -28.42
CA ALA A 120 -7.13 -15.05 -29.40
C ALA A 120 -8.32 -15.05 -30.39
N GLY A 121 -8.72 -13.85 -30.84
CA GLY A 121 -9.86 -13.66 -31.75
C GLY A 121 -11.25 -13.73 -31.09
N LEU A 122 -11.34 -14.08 -29.80
CA LEU A 122 -12.59 -14.17 -29.05
C LEU A 122 -12.85 -12.87 -28.29
N GLN A 123 -14.04 -12.30 -28.47
CA GLN A 123 -14.44 -11.07 -27.80
C GLN A 123 -14.89 -11.37 -26.37
N ILE A 124 -14.30 -10.65 -25.40
CA ILE A 124 -14.72 -10.73 -24.00
C ILE A 124 -15.78 -9.66 -23.78
N GLU A 125 -17.05 -10.06 -23.78
CA GLU A 125 -18.12 -9.22 -23.26
C GLU A 125 -18.29 -9.50 -21.76
N GLY A 126 -18.51 -8.44 -20.97
CA GLY A 126 -18.82 -8.55 -19.54
C GLY A 126 -20.13 -9.31 -19.31
N GLU A 127 -20.39 -9.69 -18.04
CA GLU A 127 -21.49 -10.58 -17.62
C GLU A 127 -22.75 -10.47 -18.49
N GLY A 128 -22.99 -11.50 -19.33
CA GLY A 128 -24.20 -11.64 -20.15
C GLY A 128 -23.99 -11.72 -21.67
N GLY A 129 -22.79 -11.41 -22.19
CA GLY A 129 -22.43 -11.59 -23.59
C GLY A 129 -21.73 -12.93 -23.87
N ASP A 130 -21.63 -13.34 -25.14
CA ASP A 130 -21.27 -14.69 -25.62
C ASP A 130 -19.77 -15.05 -25.42
N GLY A 131 -19.22 -14.84 -24.21
CA GLY A 131 -17.88 -15.22 -23.73
C GLY A 131 -17.70 -16.73 -23.44
N SER A 132 -18.48 -17.55 -24.14
CA SER A 132 -18.70 -18.99 -23.90
C SER A 132 -17.41 -19.81 -23.71
N PHE A 133 -16.34 -19.51 -24.46
CA PHE A 133 -15.09 -20.27 -24.38
C PHE A 133 -14.26 -19.94 -23.13
N LEU A 134 -14.10 -18.66 -22.76
CA LEU A 134 -13.33 -18.28 -21.56
C LEU A 134 -14.08 -18.67 -20.30
N ASP A 135 -15.40 -18.51 -20.28
CA ASP A 135 -16.24 -19.00 -19.20
C ASP A 135 -16.16 -20.52 -19.06
N TRP A 136 -16.13 -21.25 -20.18
CA TRP A 136 -15.88 -22.68 -20.18
C TRP A 136 -14.46 -23.00 -19.67
N LEU A 137 -13.43 -22.29 -20.10
CA LEU A 137 -12.05 -22.51 -19.66
C LEU A 137 -11.90 -22.28 -18.15
N LEU A 138 -12.51 -21.22 -17.62
CA LEU A 138 -12.56 -20.90 -16.19
C LEU A 138 -13.55 -21.77 -15.40
N ALA A 139 -14.44 -22.51 -16.08
CA ALA A 139 -15.27 -23.51 -15.44
C ALA A 139 -14.50 -24.79 -15.08
N GLN A 140 -13.38 -25.06 -15.77
CA GLN A 140 -12.56 -26.25 -15.53
C GLN A 140 -11.97 -26.24 -14.12
N ARG A 141 -11.63 -27.44 -13.60
CA ARG A 141 -11.13 -27.54 -12.23
C ARG A 141 -9.71 -27.01 -12.07
N LYS A 142 -8.83 -27.29 -13.04
CA LYS A 142 -7.46 -26.80 -13.07
C LYS A 142 -7.04 -26.52 -14.50
N VAL A 143 -6.57 -25.31 -14.76
CA VAL A 143 -5.99 -24.88 -16.04
C VAL A 143 -4.55 -24.50 -15.79
N VAL A 144 -3.63 -25.03 -16.59
CA VAL A 144 -2.21 -24.72 -16.55
C VAL A 144 -1.78 -24.31 -17.95
N VAL A 145 -1.15 -23.16 -18.08
CA VAL A 145 -0.57 -22.65 -19.31
C VAL A 145 0.92 -22.49 -19.05
N ARG A 146 1.75 -23.01 -19.96
CA ARG A 146 3.22 -22.95 -19.83
C ARG A 146 3.85 -22.41 -21.11
N LYS A 147 4.94 -21.67 -20.96
CA LYS A 147 5.74 -21.14 -22.08
C LYS A 147 4.88 -20.34 -23.07
N ALA A 148 3.88 -19.64 -22.58
CA ALA A 148 3.02 -18.86 -23.45
C ALA A 148 3.72 -17.56 -23.86
N ARG A 149 3.43 -17.11 -25.07
CA ARG A 149 3.81 -15.79 -25.56
C ARG A 149 2.55 -14.97 -25.71
N LEU A 150 2.47 -13.85 -25.00
CA LEU A 150 1.31 -12.96 -25.00
C LEU A 150 1.71 -11.63 -25.60
N SER A 151 1.11 -11.26 -26.73
CA SER A 151 1.18 -9.89 -27.25
C SER A 151 -0.08 -9.13 -26.85
N TRP A 152 0.10 -7.97 -26.22
CA TRP A 152 -0.96 -7.08 -25.79
C TRP A 152 -0.89 -5.76 -26.57
N THR A 153 -1.95 -5.46 -27.31
CA THR A 153 -2.11 -4.20 -28.05
C THR A 153 -3.27 -3.39 -27.45
N ASP A 154 -3.01 -2.18 -26.98
CA ASP A 154 -4.06 -1.29 -26.46
C ASP A 154 -4.30 -0.10 -27.39
N LEU A 155 -5.33 -0.19 -28.23
CA LEU A 155 -5.72 0.89 -29.15
C LEU A 155 -6.50 2.00 -28.45
N LEU A 156 -7.05 1.77 -27.25
CA LEU A 156 -7.75 2.80 -26.48
C LEU A 156 -6.75 3.77 -25.84
N ARG A 157 -5.62 3.24 -25.36
CA ARG A 157 -4.54 4.03 -24.74
C ARG A 157 -3.47 4.49 -25.73
N GLU A 158 -3.53 4.03 -26.98
CA GLU A 158 -2.46 4.19 -27.96
C GLU A 158 -1.09 3.73 -27.41
N ALA A 159 -1.12 2.71 -26.54
CA ALA A 159 0.06 2.22 -25.86
C ALA A 159 0.93 1.37 -26.82
N PRO A 160 2.26 1.33 -26.63
CA PRO A 160 3.12 0.40 -27.35
C PRO A 160 2.67 -1.05 -27.17
N GLU A 161 3.02 -1.92 -28.12
CA GLU A 161 2.77 -3.35 -27.97
C GLU A 161 3.56 -3.90 -26.78
N LEU A 162 2.86 -4.55 -25.85
CA LEU A 162 3.47 -5.22 -24.71
C LEU A 162 3.60 -6.71 -25.02
N GLN A 163 4.84 -7.18 -25.10
CA GLN A 163 5.14 -8.60 -25.33
C GLN A 163 5.59 -9.24 -24.02
N LEU A 164 4.86 -10.25 -23.56
CA LEU A 164 5.21 -11.07 -22.40
C LEU A 164 5.67 -12.45 -22.89
N GLU A 165 6.88 -12.82 -22.50
CA GLU A 165 7.49 -14.11 -22.80
C GLU A 165 7.43 -15.05 -21.60
N ASP A 166 7.62 -16.34 -21.85
CA ASP A 166 7.64 -17.41 -20.85
C ASP A 166 6.49 -17.34 -19.84
N VAL A 167 5.30 -16.99 -20.32
CA VAL A 167 4.13 -16.80 -19.46
C VAL A 167 3.67 -18.17 -18.95
N GLU A 168 3.70 -18.31 -17.62
CA GLU A 168 3.10 -19.41 -16.89
C GLU A 168 1.84 -18.94 -16.17
N PHE A 169 0.69 -19.51 -16.51
CA PHE A 169 -0.57 -19.21 -15.85
C PHE A 169 -1.17 -20.48 -15.26
N THR A 170 -1.51 -20.46 -13.98
CA THR A 170 -2.21 -21.55 -13.32
C THR A 170 -3.48 -21.02 -12.70
N PHE A 171 -4.62 -21.63 -13.03
CA PHE A 171 -5.90 -21.37 -12.40
C PHE A 171 -6.43 -22.67 -11.77
N GLU A 172 -6.91 -22.58 -10.53
CA GLU A 172 -7.50 -23.70 -9.80
C GLU A 172 -8.83 -23.30 -9.17
N LYS A 173 -9.87 -24.05 -9.53
CA LYS A 173 -11.23 -23.88 -9.00
C LYS A 173 -11.48 -24.87 -7.85
N GLY A 174 -11.37 -24.35 -6.64
CA GLY A 174 -11.81 -25.02 -5.42
C GLY A 174 -13.32 -24.95 -5.24
N PHE A 175 -13.83 -25.53 -4.13
CA PHE A 175 -15.27 -25.53 -3.85
C PHE A 175 -15.82 -24.13 -3.48
N ARG A 176 -15.03 -23.32 -2.76
CA ARG A 176 -15.37 -21.94 -2.38
C ARG A 176 -14.36 -20.89 -2.84
N LYS A 177 -13.15 -21.32 -3.20
CA LYS A 177 -12.03 -20.44 -3.50
C LYS A 177 -11.51 -20.72 -4.89
N GLN A 178 -11.21 -19.67 -5.62
CA GLN A 178 -10.52 -19.69 -6.90
C GLN A 178 -9.11 -19.18 -6.65
N ARG A 179 -8.11 -19.90 -7.14
CA ARG A 179 -6.72 -19.49 -7.05
C ARG A 179 -6.18 -19.29 -8.43
N PHE A 180 -5.41 -18.23 -8.62
CA PHE A 180 -4.65 -18.02 -9.83
C PHE A 180 -3.23 -17.60 -9.51
N ALA A 181 -2.31 -17.96 -10.40
CA ALA A 181 -0.92 -17.52 -10.38
C ALA A 181 -0.52 -17.25 -11.83
N LEU A 182 0.11 -16.11 -12.07
CA LEU A 182 0.64 -15.67 -13.34
C LEU A 182 2.11 -15.31 -13.10
N HIS A 183 3.01 -15.99 -13.78
CA HIS A 183 4.42 -15.61 -13.86
C HIS A 183 4.74 -15.27 -15.31
N ALA A 184 5.42 -14.16 -15.54
CA ALA A 184 5.75 -13.70 -16.89
C ALA A 184 7.08 -12.97 -16.91
N GLN A 185 7.74 -13.00 -18.07
CA GLN A 185 8.91 -12.18 -18.36
C GLN A 185 8.49 -11.03 -19.29
N PRO A 186 8.28 -9.82 -18.75
CA PRO A 186 8.07 -8.65 -19.59
C PRO A 186 9.37 -8.24 -20.30
N PRO A 187 9.30 -7.30 -21.27
CA PRO A 187 10.50 -6.76 -21.88
C PRO A 187 11.44 -6.21 -20.81
N HIS A 188 12.73 -6.45 -20.93
CA HIS A 188 13.74 -6.09 -19.91
C HIS A 188 13.76 -4.60 -19.53
N ALA A 189 13.26 -3.73 -20.41
CA ALA A 189 13.09 -2.31 -20.12
C ALA A 189 12.01 -2.02 -19.06
N LEU A 190 11.03 -2.91 -18.90
CA LEU A 190 9.88 -2.74 -17.99
C LEU A 190 10.06 -3.46 -16.65
N ALA A 191 10.48 -4.72 -16.66
CA ALA A 191 10.86 -5.48 -15.46
C ALA A 191 11.66 -6.74 -15.82
N SER A 192 12.32 -7.35 -14.83
CA SER A 192 12.98 -8.65 -15.02
C SER A 192 12.05 -9.84 -14.81
N ALA A 193 11.05 -9.70 -13.94
CA ALA A 193 10.02 -10.70 -13.71
C ALA A 193 8.74 -10.04 -13.20
N LEU A 194 7.60 -10.60 -13.59
CA LEU A 194 6.28 -10.28 -13.07
C LEU A 194 5.68 -11.53 -12.44
N ASP A 195 5.28 -11.46 -11.18
CA ASP A 195 4.54 -12.53 -10.49
C ASP A 195 3.26 -11.95 -9.89
N VAL A 196 2.12 -12.47 -10.31
CA VAL A 196 0.81 -12.07 -9.81
C VAL A 196 0.09 -13.31 -9.31
N ARG A 197 -0.30 -13.31 -8.04
CA ARG A 197 -1.00 -14.43 -7.42
C ARG A 197 -2.26 -13.93 -6.75
N GLY A 198 -3.33 -14.70 -6.83
CA GLY A 198 -4.58 -14.35 -6.16
C GLY A 198 -5.33 -15.55 -5.63
N GLU A 199 -6.04 -15.33 -4.52
CA GLU A 199 -7.02 -16.24 -3.95
C GLU A 199 -8.33 -15.48 -3.75
N LEU A 200 -9.32 -15.77 -4.59
CA LEU A 200 -10.62 -15.09 -4.62
C LEU A 200 -11.72 -16.04 -4.15
N THR A 201 -12.58 -15.57 -3.24
CA THR A 201 -13.81 -16.28 -2.83
C THR A 201 -15.01 -15.72 -3.60
N ARG A 202 -15.02 -14.40 -3.80
CA ARG A 202 -15.99 -13.66 -4.62
C ARG A 202 -15.21 -12.60 -5.39
N PHE A 203 -15.53 -12.44 -6.67
CA PHE A 203 -14.97 -11.41 -7.53
C PHE A 203 -16.12 -10.65 -8.20
N SER A 204 -16.06 -9.34 -8.20
CA SER A 204 -16.96 -8.47 -8.95
C SER A 204 -16.12 -7.44 -9.69
N ALA A 205 -16.14 -7.49 -11.02
CA ALA A 205 -15.44 -6.51 -11.86
C ALA A 205 -16.12 -5.13 -11.83
N ALA A 206 -17.44 -5.09 -11.59
CA ALA A 206 -18.22 -3.86 -11.52
C ALA A 206 -18.08 -3.14 -10.17
N ASP A 207 -17.84 -3.89 -9.09
CA ASP A 207 -17.66 -3.35 -7.74
C ASP A 207 -16.53 -4.09 -7.01
N LEU A 208 -15.34 -3.48 -7.06
CA LEU A 208 -14.16 -4.00 -6.37
C LEU A 208 -14.35 -4.05 -4.85
N THR A 209 -15.26 -3.25 -4.27
CA THR A 209 -15.52 -3.27 -2.81
C THR A 209 -16.27 -4.51 -2.36
N ALA A 210 -17.02 -5.15 -3.27
CA ALA A 210 -17.69 -6.43 -3.05
C ALA A 210 -16.79 -7.66 -3.29
N THR A 211 -15.55 -7.44 -3.74
CA THR A 211 -14.58 -8.52 -3.94
C THR A 211 -14.07 -9.01 -2.59
N VAL A 212 -13.94 -10.33 -2.46
CA VAL A 212 -13.43 -10.99 -1.24
C VAL A 212 -12.29 -11.90 -1.65
N GLY A 213 -11.09 -11.60 -1.17
CA GLY A 213 -9.91 -12.37 -1.51
C GLY A 213 -8.61 -11.65 -1.22
N ARG A 214 -7.52 -12.23 -1.73
CA ARG A 214 -6.16 -11.73 -1.53
C ARG A 214 -5.44 -11.68 -2.87
N LEU A 215 -4.70 -10.61 -3.10
CA LEU A 215 -3.88 -10.40 -4.28
C LEU A 215 -2.43 -10.16 -3.83
N TYR A 216 -1.49 -10.78 -4.53
CA TYR A 216 -0.06 -10.57 -4.39
C TYR A 216 0.51 -10.20 -5.76
N VAL A 217 1.35 -9.16 -5.79
CA VAL A 217 2.07 -8.71 -6.98
C VAL A 217 3.54 -8.53 -6.61
N ASP A 218 4.44 -9.11 -7.39
CA ASP A 218 5.89 -8.94 -7.29
C ASP A 218 6.42 -8.44 -8.64
N LEU A 219 7.12 -7.32 -8.60
CA LEU A 219 7.82 -6.72 -9.72
C LEU A 219 9.29 -6.61 -9.35
N GLU A 220 10.13 -7.39 -10.03
CA GLU A 220 11.56 -7.43 -9.77
C GLU A 220 12.32 -6.57 -10.80
N ARG A 221 13.12 -5.61 -10.33
CA ARG A 221 13.92 -4.69 -11.17
C ARG A 221 13.07 -4.04 -12.27
N ALA A 222 11.94 -3.45 -11.87
CA ALA A 222 10.99 -2.79 -12.74
C ALA A 222 11.32 -1.29 -12.89
N ASP A 223 11.08 -0.77 -14.08
CA ASP A 223 10.94 0.67 -14.33
C ASP A 223 9.45 1.03 -14.23
N LEU A 224 9.04 1.56 -13.08
CA LEU A 224 7.64 1.91 -12.82
C LEU A 224 7.13 2.99 -13.79
N GLY A 225 8.00 3.88 -14.28
CA GLY A 225 7.62 4.88 -15.28
C GLY A 225 7.26 4.25 -16.62
N GLY A 226 7.96 3.16 -16.98
CA GLY A 226 7.72 2.40 -18.20
C GLY A 226 6.34 1.74 -18.29
N TRP A 227 5.69 1.43 -17.16
CA TRP A 227 4.37 0.76 -17.13
C TRP A 227 3.17 1.71 -17.31
N THR A 228 3.39 3.02 -17.18
CA THR A 228 2.34 4.05 -17.29
C THR A 228 1.47 3.99 -18.56
N PRO A 229 1.95 3.54 -19.74
CA PRO A 229 1.09 3.39 -20.91
C PRO A 229 -0.02 2.33 -20.73
N TRP A 230 0.18 1.34 -19.85
CA TRP A 230 -0.76 0.22 -19.68
C TRP A 230 -1.49 0.23 -18.32
N VAL A 231 -0.94 0.88 -17.30
CA VAL A 231 -1.46 0.87 -15.93
C VAL A 231 -1.66 2.29 -15.41
N ASP A 232 -2.86 2.60 -14.93
CA ASP A 232 -3.12 3.85 -14.22
C ASP A 232 -2.74 3.70 -12.76
N TYR A 233 -1.75 4.47 -12.33
CA TYR A 233 -1.40 4.55 -10.92
C TYR A 233 -2.29 5.55 -10.17
N PRO A 234 -2.62 5.29 -8.90
CA PRO A 234 -3.36 6.26 -8.07
C PRO A 234 -2.52 7.50 -7.76
N VAL A 235 -1.20 7.41 -7.89
CA VAL A 235 -0.23 8.49 -7.76
C VAL A 235 0.72 8.41 -8.94
N GLU A 236 1.13 9.55 -9.49
CA GLU A 236 2.16 9.54 -10.54
C GLU A 236 3.47 9.10 -9.91
N LEU A 237 4.03 8.02 -10.44
CA LEU A 237 5.20 7.35 -9.90
C LEU A 237 6.07 6.85 -11.06
N SER A 238 7.34 7.17 -10.98
CA SER A 238 8.40 6.60 -11.81
C SER A 238 9.58 6.21 -10.92
N GLY A 239 10.47 5.37 -11.45
CA GLY A 239 11.66 4.92 -10.73
C GLY A 239 11.99 3.48 -11.03
N GLN A 240 13.24 3.11 -10.73
CA GLN A 240 13.77 1.78 -11.01
C GLN A 240 13.96 1.01 -9.70
N GLY A 241 13.44 -0.21 -9.62
CA GLY A 241 13.63 -1.03 -8.42
C GLY A 241 12.67 -2.19 -8.26
N GLY A 242 12.38 -2.55 -7.02
CA GLY A 242 11.48 -3.65 -6.66
C GLY A 242 10.22 -3.15 -5.96
N LEU A 243 9.09 -3.78 -6.29
CA LEU A 243 7.81 -3.58 -5.61
C LEU A 243 7.17 -4.93 -5.32
N ARG A 244 6.84 -5.18 -4.05
CA ARG A 244 5.95 -6.26 -3.64
C ARG A 244 4.72 -5.68 -3.00
N LEU A 245 3.54 -6.07 -3.48
CA LEU A 245 2.26 -5.56 -3.01
C LEU A 245 1.36 -6.73 -2.62
N TRP A 246 0.80 -6.67 -1.41
CA TRP A 246 -0.26 -7.55 -0.92
C TRP A 246 -1.52 -6.71 -0.72
N VAL A 247 -2.65 -7.16 -1.26
CA VAL A 247 -3.96 -6.53 -1.06
C VAL A 247 -4.95 -7.56 -0.57
N ASP A 248 -5.52 -7.32 0.61
CA ASP A 248 -6.59 -8.12 1.20
C ASP A 248 -7.92 -7.37 1.08
N PHE A 249 -8.90 -8.02 0.47
CA PHE A 249 -10.26 -7.51 0.29
C PHE A 249 -11.23 -8.33 1.15
N ASP A 250 -11.95 -7.67 2.05
CA ASP A 250 -12.85 -8.33 3.02
C ASP A 250 -14.34 -8.26 2.60
N GLY A 251 -14.70 -7.53 1.54
CA GLY A 251 -16.07 -7.47 1.00
C GLY A 251 -17.04 -6.52 1.71
N GLU A 252 -16.56 -5.77 2.71
CA GLU A 252 -17.36 -4.82 3.53
C GLU A 252 -16.70 -3.42 3.57
N ALA A 253 -16.19 -2.95 2.43
CA ALA A 253 -15.38 -1.73 2.30
C ALA A 253 -14.06 -1.70 3.11
N ALA A 254 -13.76 -2.77 3.85
CA ALA A 254 -12.46 -2.97 4.47
C ALA A 254 -11.45 -3.48 3.42
N THR A 255 -10.31 -2.79 3.36
CA THR A 255 -9.20 -3.15 2.47
C THR A 255 -7.90 -2.92 3.22
N ALA A 256 -7.03 -3.92 3.19
CA ALA A 256 -5.67 -3.81 3.72
C ALA A 256 -4.68 -3.95 2.57
N MET A 257 -3.67 -3.09 2.55
CA MET A 257 -2.60 -3.06 1.57
C MET A 257 -1.28 -3.07 2.32
N ASN A 258 -0.36 -3.93 1.92
CA ASN A 258 1.01 -3.92 2.39
C ASN A 258 1.92 -3.85 1.17
N ALA A 259 2.92 -2.98 1.20
CA ALA A 259 3.87 -2.82 0.11
C ALA A 259 5.30 -2.82 0.65
N ASP A 260 6.17 -3.67 0.10
CA ASP A 260 7.61 -3.54 0.26
C ASP A 260 8.16 -2.83 -0.97
N VAL A 261 8.81 -1.69 -0.75
CA VAL A 261 9.35 -0.84 -1.82
C VAL A 261 10.86 -0.71 -1.66
N ALA A 262 11.56 -0.79 -2.78
CA ALA A 262 12.98 -0.49 -2.87
C ALA A 262 13.24 0.12 -4.25
N LEU A 263 13.16 1.44 -4.35
CA LEU A 263 13.26 2.22 -5.57
C LEU A 263 14.50 3.11 -5.54
N SER A 264 15.05 3.33 -6.74
CA SER A 264 16.16 4.24 -7.02
C SER A 264 15.76 5.19 -8.14
N ALA A 265 16.29 6.41 -8.12
CA ALA A 265 15.94 7.48 -9.07
C ALA A 265 14.42 7.61 -9.26
N ALA A 266 13.68 7.61 -8.15
CA ALA A 266 12.23 7.65 -8.16
C ALA A 266 11.74 9.10 -8.23
N ALA A 267 10.70 9.34 -9.01
CA ALA A 267 9.99 10.61 -9.00
C ALA A 267 8.52 10.35 -8.78
N MET A 268 7.90 11.08 -7.84
CA MET A 268 6.49 10.91 -7.53
C MET A 268 5.75 12.20 -7.27
N ARG A 269 4.48 12.25 -7.66
CA ARG A 269 3.56 13.33 -7.32
C ARG A 269 2.38 12.77 -6.55
N LEU A 270 2.35 13.06 -5.25
CA LEU A 270 1.36 12.50 -4.31
C LEU A 270 -0.05 13.09 -4.47
N ALA A 271 -0.17 14.31 -5.00
CA ALA A 271 -1.44 14.88 -5.42
C ALA A 271 -1.23 15.84 -6.60
N PRO A 272 -2.23 16.03 -7.49
CA PRO A 272 -2.06 16.82 -8.72
C PRO A 272 -1.61 18.26 -8.50
N ALA A 273 -2.00 18.87 -7.37
CA ALA A 273 -1.64 20.24 -7.01
C ALA A 273 -0.25 20.38 -6.37
N LEU A 274 0.44 19.26 -6.09
CA LEU A 274 1.73 19.25 -5.41
C LEU A 274 2.89 19.20 -6.42
N PRO A 275 4.03 19.81 -6.09
CA PRO A 275 5.25 19.64 -6.86
C PRO A 275 5.73 18.18 -6.81
N GLU A 276 6.35 17.74 -7.90
CA GLU A 276 6.99 16.42 -7.97
C GLU A 276 8.11 16.30 -6.95
N LEU A 277 8.16 15.16 -6.25
CA LEU A 277 9.20 14.78 -5.30
C LEU A 277 10.20 13.88 -6.00
N GLN A 278 11.45 14.36 -6.12
CA GLN A 278 12.55 13.61 -6.69
C GLN A 278 13.39 12.94 -5.60
N LEU A 279 13.47 11.62 -5.67
CA LEU A 279 14.16 10.76 -4.72
C LEU A 279 15.31 10.03 -5.42
N ALA A 280 16.51 10.16 -4.87
CA ALA A 280 17.64 9.32 -5.26
C ALA A 280 17.39 7.86 -4.84
N GLN A 281 16.82 7.65 -3.64
CA GLN A 281 16.52 6.34 -3.09
C GLN A 281 15.25 6.40 -2.24
N LEU A 282 14.43 5.34 -2.30
CA LEU A 282 13.30 5.10 -1.41
C LEU A 282 13.25 3.63 -1.03
N SER A 283 13.21 3.32 0.26
CA SER A 283 13.06 1.95 0.73
C SER A 283 12.24 1.87 2.00
N GLY A 284 11.46 0.82 2.16
CA GLY A 284 10.74 0.55 3.39
C GLY A 284 9.52 -0.35 3.17
N ARG A 285 8.82 -0.64 4.25
CA ARG A 285 7.52 -1.30 4.22
C ARG A 285 6.44 -0.28 4.52
N LEU A 286 5.44 -0.20 3.66
CA LEU A 286 4.25 0.62 3.82
C LEU A 286 3.05 -0.29 4.04
N SER A 287 2.17 0.08 4.95
CA SER A 287 0.90 -0.61 5.16
C SER A 287 -0.21 0.40 5.34
N ALA A 288 -1.29 0.20 4.61
CA ALA A 288 -2.49 1.03 4.69
C ALA A 288 -3.70 0.12 4.89
N ARG A 289 -4.51 0.41 5.89
CA ARG A 289 -5.76 -0.28 6.14
C ARG A 289 -6.88 0.73 6.22
N ARG A 290 -7.96 0.49 5.50
CA ARG A 290 -9.18 1.30 5.56
C ARG A 290 -10.34 0.40 5.96
N TRP A 291 -11.27 0.96 6.71
CA TRP A 291 -12.57 0.36 7.05
C TRP A 291 -13.64 1.46 7.08
N ALA A 292 -14.91 1.10 7.31
CA ALA A 292 -16.02 2.04 7.23
C ALA A 292 -15.88 3.26 8.17
N SER A 293 -15.33 3.04 9.36
CA SER A 293 -15.23 4.05 10.43
C SER A 293 -13.80 4.59 10.63
N GLY A 294 -12.86 4.38 9.71
CA GLY A 294 -11.50 4.87 9.92
C GLY A 294 -10.44 4.33 8.98
N PHE A 295 -9.21 4.70 9.27
CA PHE A 295 -8.03 4.25 8.55
C PHE A 295 -6.81 4.14 9.46
N GLU A 296 -5.85 3.33 9.04
CA GLU A 296 -4.53 3.19 9.65
C GLU A 296 -3.48 3.21 8.53
N ILE A 297 -2.47 4.06 8.69
CA ILE A 297 -1.30 4.13 7.82
C ILE A 297 -0.10 3.86 8.71
N GLU A 298 0.74 2.93 8.30
CA GLU A 298 1.97 2.57 8.98
C GLU A 298 3.11 2.46 7.97
N SER A 299 4.29 2.89 8.37
CA SER A 299 5.55 2.66 7.68
C SER A 299 6.55 2.04 8.64
N ARG A 300 7.37 1.11 8.14
CA ARG A 300 8.45 0.48 8.89
C ARG A 300 9.76 0.59 8.12
N GLY A 301 10.78 1.13 8.78
CA GLY A 301 12.10 1.37 8.22
C GLY A 301 12.05 2.22 6.95
N LEU A 302 11.15 3.20 6.88
CA LEU A 302 11.04 4.09 5.73
C LEU A 302 12.28 4.99 5.71
N ALA A 303 13.13 4.77 4.71
CA ALA A 303 14.29 5.58 4.43
C ALA A 303 14.14 6.20 3.05
N LEU A 304 14.48 7.48 2.94
CA LEU A 304 14.49 8.20 1.67
C LEU A 304 15.73 9.07 1.58
N ALA A 305 16.19 9.28 0.36
CA ALA A 305 17.22 10.26 0.02
C ALA A 305 16.73 11.06 -1.18
N THR A 306 16.82 12.38 -1.13
CA THR A 306 16.46 13.27 -2.24
C THR A 306 17.68 13.63 -3.08
N GLY A 307 17.45 14.09 -4.31
CA GLY A 307 18.54 14.55 -5.19
C GLY A 307 19.26 15.81 -4.67
N ASP A 308 18.60 16.63 -3.84
CA ASP A 308 19.15 17.84 -3.22
C ASP A 308 19.85 17.60 -1.87
N GLY A 309 20.11 16.32 -1.51
CA GLY A 309 20.93 15.93 -0.38
C GLY A 309 20.21 15.81 0.96
N VAL A 310 18.86 15.79 0.96
CA VAL A 310 18.09 15.47 2.16
C VAL A 310 18.09 13.96 2.35
N GLU A 311 18.53 13.50 3.51
CA GLU A 311 18.50 12.09 3.89
C GLU A 311 17.62 11.90 5.12
N MET A 312 16.71 10.95 5.04
CA MET A 312 15.86 10.52 6.14
C MET A 312 16.34 9.15 6.61
N ALA A 313 16.78 9.08 7.87
CA ALA A 313 17.09 7.82 8.52
C ALA A 313 15.86 6.89 8.53
N PRO A 314 16.03 5.56 8.67
CA PRO A 314 14.90 4.63 8.74
C PRO A 314 13.90 4.99 9.84
N THR A 315 12.74 5.50 9.42
CA THR A 315 11.67 5.95 10.30
C THR A 315 10.51 4.97 10.28
N ASP A 316 10.07 4.60 11.47
CA ASP A 316 8.81 3.93 11.73
C ASP A 316 7.78 4.99 12.10
N PHE A 317 6.65 5.00 11.41
CA PHE A 317 5.55 5.92 11.66
C PHE A 317 4.24 5.17 11.61
N ARG A 318 3.32 5.49 12.53
CA ARG A 318 1.96 4.95 12.54
C ARG A 318 0.98 6.06 12.83
N LEU A 319 -0.05 6.17 12.01
CA LEU A 319 -1.21 7.03 12.21
C LEU A 319 -2.47 6.19 12.11
N ARG A 320 -3.28 6.22 13.16
CA ARG A 320 -4.60 5.58 13.21
C ARG A 320 -5.64 6.62 13.53
N VAL A 321 -6.68 6.70 12.71
CA VAL A 321 -7.82 7.61 12.94
C VAL A 321 -9.10 6.80 12.85
N GLN A 322 -9.98 6.98 13.83
CA GLN A 322 -11.27 6.33 13.91
C GLN A 322 -12.36 7.36 14.18
N HIS A 323 -13.35 7.40 13.28
CA HIS A 323 -14.52 8.26 13.40
C HIS A 323 -15.70 7.44 13.92
N PRO A 324 -16.38 7.86 15.01
CA PRO A 324 -17.70 7.38 15.35
C PRO A 324 -18.66 7.61 14.19
N GLU A 325 -19.54 6.63 13.91
CA GLU A 325 -20.51 6.72 12.82
C GLU A 325 -21.32 8.03 12.90
N GLY A 326 -21.40 8.74 11.76
CA GLY A 326 -22.16 9.98 11.65
C GLY A 326 -21.45 11.24 12.15
N THR A 327 -20.17 11.18 12.56
CA THR A 327 -19.43 12.35 13.06
C THR A 327 -18.10 12.57 12.32
N ARG A 328 -17.66 13.84 12.23
CA ARG A 328 -16.30 14.20 11.75
C ARG A 328 -15.25 14.21 12.87
N ALA A 329 -15.67 14.21 14.13
CA ALA A 329 -14.77 14.17 15.29
C ALA A 329 -14.31 12.73 15.52
N GLY A 330 -13.03 12.43 15.31
CA GLY A 330 -12.50 11.07 15.41
C GLY A 330 -11.33 10.95 16.36
N ASP A 331 -11.37 9.92 17.20
CA ASP A 331 -10.25 9.49 18.02
C ASP A 331 -9.07 9.11 17.13
N GLY A 332 -7.86 9.21 17.66
CA GLY A 332 -6.72 8.70 16.94
C GLY A 332 -5.48 8.53 17.79
N ALA A 333 -4.49 7.95 17.14
CA ALA A 333 -3.18 7.70 17.69
C ALA A 333 -2.13 7.96 16.63
N VAL A 334 -1.05 8.64 17.00
CA VAL A 334 0.13 8.82 16.18
C VAL A 334 1.35 8.37 16.97
N SER A 335 2.23 7.62 16.33
CA SER A 335 3.53 7.27 16.89
C SER A 335 4.63 7.31 15.86
N ALA A 336 5.82 7.66 16.31
CA ALA A 336 7.01 7.70 15.47
C ALA A 336 8.26 7.36 16.30
N ASN A 337 9.19 6.59 15.72
CA ASN A 337 10.46 6.30 16.39
C ASN A 337 11.39 7.53 16.38
N ALA A 338 11.44 8.25 15.27
CA ALA A 338 12.26 9.44 15.04
C ALA A 338 11.61 10.30 13.94
N LEU A 339 11.47 11.60 14.22
CA LEU A 339 11.02 12.63 13.29
C LEU A 339 12.04 13.77 13.32
N ASP A 340 12.66 14.05 12.19
CA ASP A 340 13.53 15.21 12.01
C ASP A 340 12.73 16.33 11.33
N PHE A 341 12.56 17.46 12.03
CA PHE A 341 11.76 18.55 11.50
C PHE A 341 12.43 19.30 10.35
N ALA A 342 13.76 19.28 10.23
CA ALA A 342 14.44 19.85 9.09
C ALA A 342 14.15 19.04 7.82
N VAL A 343 14.12 17.71 7.93
CA VAL A 343 13.71 16.81 6.84
C VAL A 343 12.23 17.00 6.52
N LEU A 344 11.35 17.02 7.54
CA LEU A 344 9.91 17.21 7.33
C LEU A 344 9.60 18.56 6.68
N ALA A 345 10.28 19.65 7.06
CA ALA A 345 10.07 20.96 6.46
C ALA A 345 10.40 20.97 4.96
N ARG A 346 11.46 20.25 4.54
CA ARG A 346 11.81 20.07 3.12
C ARG A 346 10.77 19.26 2.37
N LEU A 347 10.23 18.21 3.00
CA LEU A 347 9.23 17.33 2.38
C LEU A 347 7.79 17.88 2.43
N ALA A 348 7.47 18.79 3.36
CA ALA A 348 6.10 19.26 3.60
C ALA A 348 5.44 19.93 2.38
N ALA A 349 6.24 20.48 1.46
CA ALA A 349 5.75 21.04 0.20
C ALA A 349 5.24 19.96 -0.77
N HIS A 350 5.76 18.72 -0.66
CA HIS A 350 5.43 17.59 -1.52
C HIS A 350 4.39 16.64 -0.90
N LEU A 351 4.11 16.77 0.39
CA LEU A 351 3.17 15.92 1.11
C LEU A 351 1.73 16.47 1.03
N PRO A 352 0.71 15.60 0.90
CA PRO A 352 -0.71 15.98 0.91
C PRO A 352 -1.19 16.26 2.34
N LEU A 353 -0.60 17.27 2.99
CA LEU A 353 -0.99 17.74 4.31
C LEU A 353 -2.25 18.62 4.22
N GLY A 354 -3.16 18.47 5.19
CA GLY A 354 -4.31 19.37 5.34
C GLY A 354 -3.91 20.79 5.71
N ASP A 355 -4.74 21.77 5.36
CA ASP A 355 -4.44 23.20 5.51
C ASP A 355 -4.09 23.59 6.95
N SER A 356 -4.83 23.08 7.94
CA SER A 356 -4.57 23.35 9.36
C SER A 356 -3.19 22.86 9.82
N VAL A 357 -2.73 21.72 9.31
CA VAL A 357 -1.40 21.18 9.62
C VAL A 357 -0.32 22.03 8.97
N ARG A 358 -0.53 22.43 7.72
CA ARG A 358 0.40 23.29 6.97
C ARG A 358 0.56 24.65 7.64
N GLU A 359 -0.55 25.27 8.05
CA GLU A 359 -0.55 26.55 8.77
C GLU A 359 0.18 26.45 10.11
N ARG A 360 -0.05 25.39 10.90
CA ARG A 360 0.65 25.17 12.18
C ARG A 360 2.14 24.93 11.98
N LEU A 361 2.54 24.10 11.01
CA LEU A 361 3.96 23.86 10.71
C LEU A 361 4.66 25.16 10.29
N ALA A 362 4.02 25.97 9.45
CA ALA A 362 4.57 27.26 9.03
C ALA A 362 4.58 28.31 10.16
N ALA A 363 3.56 28.28 11.04
CA ALA A 363 3.43 29.24 12.14
C ALA A 363 4.46 28.99 13.25
N PHE A 364 4.64 27.72 13.64
CA PHE A 364 5.56 27.35 14.72
C PHE A 364 7.00 27.10 14.23
N ASP A 365 7.22 26.90 12.93
CA ASP A 365 8.53 26.59 12.33
C ASP A 365 9.35 25.60 13.19
N PRO A 366 8.82 24.39 13.46
CA PRO A 366 9.46 23.47 14.37
C PRO A 366 10.83 23.04 13.84
N ARG A 367 11.80 22.92 14.76
CA ARG A 367 13.17 22.50 14.46
C ARG A 367 13.63 21.46 15.48
N GLY A 368 14.71 20.76 15.15
CA GLY A 368 15.24 19.67 15.97
C GLY A 368 14.61 18.33 15.64
N GLN A 369 14.77 17.39 16.56
CA GLN A 369 14.34 16.00 16.38
C GLN A 369 13.42 15.57 17.52
N VAL A 370 12.41 14.76 17.19
CA VAL A 370 11.54 14.10 18.17
C VAL A 370 11.70 12.60 18.03
N THR A 371 11.99 11.93 19.14
CA THR A 371 12.11 10.47 19.20
C THR A 371 11.12 9.88 20.17
N ALA A 372 10.77 8.61 19.96
CA ALA A 372 9.82 7.87 20.77
C ALA A 372 8.46 8.59 20.96
N LEU A 373 7.99 9.29 19.92
CA LEU A 373 6.71 10.00 19.93
C LEU A 373 5.57 8.99 20.04
N LYS A 374 4.68 9.22 21.01
CA LYS A 374 3.37 8.59 21.12
C LYS A 374 2.37 9.65 21.55
N LEU A 375 1.34 9.86 20.74
CA LEU A 375 0.24 10.75 21.03
C LEU A 375 -1.07 10.04 20.72
N ASP A 376 -1.90 9.88 21.73
CA ASP A 376 -3.26 9.36 21.63
C ASP A 376 -4.24 10.48 21.94
N TRP A 377 -5.32 10.61 21.18
CA TRP A 377 -6.35 11.63 21.43
C TRP A 377 -7.76 11.09 21.27
N LYS A 378 -8.70 11.75 21.95
CA LYS A 378 -10.14 11.51 21.85
C LYS A 378 -10.86 12.76 21.34
N GLY A 379 -11.85 12.57 20.46
CA GLY A 379 -12.58 13.68 19.84
C GLY A 379 -11.80 14.37 18.71
N CYS A 380 -12.17 15.61 18.36
CA CYS A 380 -11.59 16.31 17.20
C CYS A 380 -10.08 16.56 17.39
N ALA A 381 -9.25 16.25 16.39
CA ALA A 381 -7.80 16.43 16.47
C ALA A 381 -7.38 17.90 16.67
N ASP A 382 -8.16 18.86 16.15
CA ASP A 382 -7.89 20.29 16.34
C ASP A 382 -8.22 20.79 17.77
N SER A 383 -9.11 20.09 18.46
CA SER A 383 -9.59 20.42 19.81
C SER A 383 -9.90 19.13 20.59
N PRO A 384 -8.88 18.34 20.97
CA PRO A 384 -9.07 17.03 21.57
C PRO A 384 -9.71 17.17 22.96
N GLN A 385 -10.64 16.27 23.27
CA GLN A 385 -11.32 16.21 24.57
C GLN A 385 -10.40 15.65 25.66
N SER A 386 -9.62 14.63 25.31
CA SER A 386 -8.55 14.08 26.13
C SER A 386 -7.39 13.66 25.24
N TRP A 387 -6.19 13.64 25.81
CA TRP A 387 -4.99 13.23 25.10
C TRP A 387 -3.96 12.64 26.05
N THR A 388 -3.10 11.77 25.54
CA THR A 388 -1.91 11.26 26.21
C THR A 388 -0.72 11.49 25.30
N LEU A 389 0.36 12.05 25.83
CA LEU A 389 1.58 12.37 25.11
C LEU A 389 2.78 11.77 25.83
N SER A 390 3.66 11.12 25.09
CA SER A 390 5.00 10.76 25.50
C SER A 390 5.95 11.06 24.34
N ALA A 391 6.98 11.85 24.58
CA ALA A 391 7.93 12.24 23.56
C ALA A 391 9.29 12.58 24.17
N ARG A 392 10.35 12.28 23.43
CA ARG A 392 11.69 12.82 23.67
C ARG A 392 12.05 13.75 22.54
N PHE A 393 12.78 14.80 22.83
CA PHE A 393 13.21 15.74 21.80
C PHE A 393 14.63 16.21 22.03
N GLU A 394 15.29 16.54 20.94
CA GLU A 394 16.67 17.00 20.90
C GLU A 394 16.73 18.26 20.04
N ASP A 395 17.43 19.28 20.56
CA ASP A 395 17.61 20.58 19.91
C ASP A 395 16.30 21.20 19.38
N MET A 396 15.22 21.05 20.16
CA MET A 396 13.89 21.54 19.81
C MET A 396 13.90 23.06 19.72
N GLY A 397 13.32 23.56 18.63
CA GLY A 397 13.02 24.97 18.44
C GLY A 397 11.59 25.18 17.96
N LEU A 398 10.94 26.20 18.48
CA LEU A 398 9.61 26.66 18.08
C LEU A 398 9.60 28.19 18.06
N ALA A 399 9.04 28.78 17.00
CA ALA A 399 8.85 30.22 16.90
C ALA A 399 7.75 30.69 17.88
N ALA A 400 7.96 31.87 18.48
CA ALA A 400 6.94 32.53 19.30
C ALA A 400 5.73 32.94 18.44
N ARG A 401 4.51 32.72 18.93
CA ARG A 401 3.27 33.09 18.23
C ARG A 401 2.19 33.49 19.23
N GLU A 402 1.61 34.67 19.04
CA GLU A 402 0.59 35.21 19.96
C GLU A 402 1.11 35.11 21.41
N SER A 403 0.29 34.60 22.32
CA SER A 403 0.65 34.39 23.72
C SER A 403 1.54 33.17 23.99
N LEU A 404 1.97 32.44 22.95
CA LEU A 404 2.83 31.25 23.11
C LEU A 404 4.32 31.64 22.99
N PRO A 405 5.14 31.24 23.98
CA PRO A 405 6.57 31.52 23.95
C PRO A 405 7.27 30.76 22.82
N GLY A 406 8.28 31.40 22.23
CA GLY A 406 9.24 30.73 21.38
C GLY A 406 10.35 30.08 22.21
N VAL A 407 10.94 29.02 21.70
CA VAL A 407 12.06 28.33 22.34
C VAL A 407 13.06 27.87 21.31
N GLY A 408 14.31 27.68 21.71
CA GLY A 408 15.31 27.02 20.88
C GLY A 408 16.45 26.44 21.69
N GLY A 409 17.04 25.35 21.19
CA GLY A 409 18.16 24.66 21.83
C GLY A 409 17.74 23.70 22.94
N LEU A 410 16.45 23.44 23.13
CA LEU A 410 15.95 22.64 24.26
C LEU A 410 15.90 21.16 23.90
N SER A 411 16.41 20.32 24.79
CA SER A 411 16.33 18.87 24.71
C SER A 411 15.67 18.33 25.97
N GLY A 412 14.99 17.20 25.88
CA GLY A 412 14.23 16.72 27.02
C GLY A 412 13.26 15.60 26.73
N GLU A 413 12.43 15.34 27.74
CA GLU A 413 11.31 14.43 27.63
C GLU A 413 10.05 15.03 28.27
N LEU A 414 8.92 14.74 27.65
CA LEU A 414 7.59 15.12 28.13
C LEU A 414 6.74 13.85 28.20
N GLU A 415 6.01 13.69 29.30
CA GLU A 415 5.02 12.63 29.46
C GLU A 415 3.82 13.13 30.26
N GLY A 416 2.61 12.92 29.75
CA GLY A 416 1.40 13.26 30.50
C GLY A 416 0.12 13.24 29.68
N THR A 417 -0.92 13.80 30.27
CA THR A 417 -2.27 13.89 29.71
C THR A 417 -2.79 15.32 29.75
N GLU A 418 -4.04 15.52 29.30
CA GLU A 418 -4.72 16.81 29.41
C GLU A 418 -4.91 17.28 30.86
N GLN A 419 -4.85 16.37 31.83
CA GLN A 419 -5.02 16.66 33.25
C GLN A 419 -3.71 16.89 33.98
N SER A 420 -2.67 16.11 33.71
CA SER A 420 -1.39 16.24 34.39
C SER A 420 -0.24 15.59 33.65
N GLY A 421 0.98 16.06 33.87
CA GLY A 421 2.18 15.45 33.32
C GLY A 421 3.46 16.00 33.90
N ARG A 422 4.58 15.54 33.36
CA ARG A 422 5.93 15.90 33.75
C ARG A 422 6.77 16.27 32.55
N PHE A 423 7.71 17.18 32.78
CA PHE A 423 8.72 17.54 31.81
C PHE A 423 10.10 17.51 32.45
N LEU A 424 11.09 17.12 31.66
CA LEU A 424 12.51 17.24 31.96
C LEU A 424 13.14 17.98 30.78
N LEU A 425 13.70 19.15 31.05
CA LEU A 425 14.27 20.04 30.06
C LEU A 425 15.75 20.26 30.38
N ALA A 426 16.58 20.23 29.36
CA ALA A 426 17.97 20.61 29.43
C ALA A 426 18.41 21.22 28.11
N GLY A 427 19.36 22.13 28.15
CA GLY A 427 19.99 22.60 26.93
C GLY A 427 21.21 23.45 27.19
N ARG A 428 21.94 23.69 26.10
CA ARG A 428 23.11 24.56 26.04
C ARG A 428 22.84 25.60 24.98
N ASP A 429 23.25 26.83 25.24
CA ASP A 429 23.00 27.97 24.35
C ASP A 429 21.51 28.07 23.95
N THR A 430 20.64 27.81 24.92
CA THR A 430 19.19 27.84 24.73
C THR A 430 18.68 29.26 24.72
N HIS A 431 17.53 29.47 24.10
CA HIS A 431 16.79 30.72 24.26
C HIS A 431 15.30 30.48 24.45
N VAL A 432 14.67 31.44 25.11
CA VAL A 432 13.23 31.56 25.28
C VAL A 432 12.83 32.94 24.79
N ASP A 433 11.90 32.99 23.84
CA ASP A 433 11.36 34.21 23.24
C ASP A 433 9.97 34.50 23.85
N LEU A 434 9.85 35.62 24.56
CA LEU A 434 8.65 36.07 25.28
C LEU A 434 8.29 37.51 24.86
N PRO A 435 7.82 37.72 23.62
CA PRO A 435 7.59 39.05 23.05
C PRO A 435 6.47 39.84 23.73
N GLU A 436 5.50 39.17 24.33
CA GLU A 436 4.40 39.82 25.07
C GLU A 436 4.76 40.14 26.52
N VAL A 437 5.87 39.61 27.04
CA VAL A 437 6.25 39.76 28.45
C VAL A 437 7.42 40.73 28.63
N PHE A 438 8.49 40.64 27.83
CA PHE A 438 9.72 41.40 28.09
C PHE A 438 10.06 42.42 27.00
N VAL A 439 10.66 43.55 27.42
CA VAL A 439 11.20 44.58 26.50
C VAL A 439 12.30 44.00 25.61
N ASN A 440 13.18 43.17 26.18
CA ASN A 440 14.07 42.31 25.40
C ASN A 440 13.45 40.92 25.35
N PRO A 441 12.79 40.54 24.24
CA PRO A 441 11.94 39.36 24.22
C PRO A 441 12.74 38.07 24.31
N ARG A 442 14.02 38.08 23.92
CA ARG A 442 14.87 36.89 23.86
C ARG A 442 15.74 36.77 25.11
N LEU A 443 15.43 35.77 25.93
CA LEU A 443 16.27 35.36 27.06
C LEU A 443 17.19 34.23 26.61
N VAL A 444 18.50 34.46 26.65
CA VAL A 444 19.52 33.47 26.26
C VAL A 444 20.16 32.86 27.50
N PHE A 445 20.36 31.54 27.49
CA PHE A 445 21.00 30.78 28.56
C PHE A 445 22.13 29.92 28.00
N SER A 446 23.34 30.08 28.56
CA SER A 446 24.48 29.22 28.23
C SER A 446 24.24 27.77 28.68
N THR A 447 23.61 27.60 29.85
CA THR A 447 23.09 26.30 30.30
C THR A 447 21.74 26.48 30.97
N PHE A 448 20.81 25.60 30.66
CA PHE A 448 19.50 25.55 31.29
C PHE A 448 19.17 24.10 31.61
N ARG A 449 18.68 23.83 32.82
CA ARG A 449 18.07 22.56 33.20
C ARG A 449 16.84 22.87 34.05
N ALA A 450 15.72 22.26 33.72
CA ALA A 450 14.48 22.39 34.47
C ALA A 450 13.75 21.06 34.55
N ASP A 451 13.15 20.80 35.70
CA ASP A 451 12.22 19.70 35.91
C ASP A 451 10.97 20.21 36.60
N GLY A 452 9.86 19.57 36.29
CA GLY A 452 8.56 19.96 36.81
C GLY A 452 7.43 19.21 36.13
N GLY A 453 6.26 19.83 36.15
CA GLY A 453 5.07 19.24 35.56
C GLY A 453 3.95 20.22 35.39
N TRP A 454 2.84 19.73 34.87
CA TRP A 454 1.60 20.48 34.79
C TRP A 454 0.48 19.70 35.46
N ALA A 455 -0.52 20.42 35.96
CA ALA A 455 -1.77 19.86 36.45
C ALA A 455 -2.93 20.84 36.20
N ARG A 456 -4.10 20.34 35.83
CA ARG A 456 -5.33 21.13 35.86
C ARG A 456 -5.95 21.05 37.24
N ARG A 457 -6.13 22.21 37.89
CA ARG A 457 -6.78 22.35 39.20
C ARG A 457 -7.84 23.44 39.08
N ASP A 458 -9.06 23.15 39.53
CA ASP A 458 -10.19 24.08 39.50
C ASP A 458 -10.45 24.71 38.11
N GLY A 459 -10.22 23.94 37.04
CA GLY A 459 -10.36 24.39 35.65
C GLY A 459 -9.20 25.22 35.10
N ARG A 460 -8.20 25.59 35.93
CA ARG A 460 -7.00 26.33 35.53
C ARG A 460 -5.82 25.39 35.30
N LEU A 461 -4.98 25.70 34.32
CA LEU A 461 -3.73 24.99 34.07
C LEU A 461 -2.64 25.58 34.97
N GLU A 462 -2.13 24.77 35.88
CA GLU A 462 -0.97 25.08 36.72
C GLU A 462 0.26 24.39 36.14
N ILE A 463 1.32 25.16 35.91
CA ILE A 463 2.65 24.68 35.54
C ILE A 463 3.53 24.81 36.78
N ALA A 464 3.98 23.69 37.32
CA ALA A 464 4.90 23.63 38.45
C ALA A 464 6.33 23.48 37.94
N LEU A 465 7.21 24.36 38.40
CA LEU A 465 8.64 24.28 38.21
C LEU A 465 9.26 23.81 39.53
N ASP A 466 9.56 22.51 39.60
CA ASP A 466 10.09 21.88 40.82
C ASP A 466 11.53 22.33 41.07
N SER A 467 12.34 22.33 40.01
CA SER A 467 13.66 22.94 40.03
C SER A 467 14.06 23.44 38.65
N ALA A 468 14.70 24.61 38.61
CA ALA A 468 15.45 25.10 37.48
C ALA A 468 16.83 25.52 37.93
N SER A 469 17.82 25.24 37.10
CA SER A 469 19.17 25.78 37.20
C SER A 469 19.51 26.43 35.86
N PHE A 470 20.02 27.65 35.92
CA PHE A 470 20.32 28.44 34.72
C PHE A 470 21.62 29.23 34.90
N ASN A 471 22.27 29.47 33.76
CA ASN A 471 23.46 30.29 33.66
C ASN A 471 23.39 31.06 32.35
N ASN A 472 23.59 32.37 32.42
CA ASN A 472 23.78 33.22 31.25
C ASN A 472 24.83 34.30 31.54
N GLN A 473 25.02 35.19 30.57
CA GLN A 473 26.00 36.27 30.68
C GLN A 473 25.75 37.18 31.90
N ASP A 474 24.49 37.39 32.27
CA ASP A 474 24.06 38.37 33.27
C ASP A 474 23.86 37.76 34.67
N ALA A 475 23.49 36.48 34.76
CA ALA A 475 23.06 35.84 35.99
C ALA A 475 23.30 34.32 36.01
N GLU A 476 23.49 33.79 37.21
CA GLU A 476 23.55 32.35 37.48
C GLU A 476 22.76 32.06 38.75
N GLY A 477 21.99 30.98 38.75
CA GLY A 477 21.17 30.64 39.90
C GLY A 477 20.24 29.46 39.71
N SER A 478 19.35 29.33 40.68
CA SER A 478 18.28 28.34 40.70
C SER A 478 16.92 28.99 40.93
N ALA A 479 15.87 28.44 40.34
CA ALA A 479 14.50 28.90 40.54
C ALA A 479 13.54 27.73 40.76
N ALA A 480 12.47 27.96 41.50
CA ALA A 480 11.34 27.06 41.67
C ALA A 480 10.07 27.90 41.80
N GLY A 481 8.93 27.39 41.35
CA GLY A 481 7.71 28.18 41.35
C GLY A 481 6.52 27.51 40.70
N ARG A 482 5.43 28.27 40.59
CA ARG A 482 4.20 27.88 39.92
C ARG A 482 3.74 29.01 39.01
N TYR A 483 3.21 28.63 37.86
CA TYR A 483 2.58 29.53 36.92
C TYR A 483 1.17 29.05 36.61
N TRP A 484 0.18 29.93 36.78
CA TRP A 484 -1.20 29.67 36.44
C TRP A 484 -1.55 30.38 35.13
N VAL A 485 -1.87 29.57 34.12
CA VAL A 485 -2.20 30.08 32.77
C VAL A 485 -3.59 30.70 32.79
N GLU A 486 -3.70 31.93 32.30
CA GLU A 486 -4.97 32.61 32.09
C GLU A 486 -5.24 32.80 30.58
N PRO A 487 -6.37 32.33 30.03
CA PRO A 487 -6.68 32.51 28.62
C PRO A 487 -6.78 34.01 28.24
N GLY A 488 -5.98 34.44 27.26
CA GLY A 488 -6.00 35.82 26.75
C GLY A 488 -5.29 36.86 27.63
N GLY A 489 -4.46 36.43 28.58
CA GLY A 489 -3.64 37.30 29.43
C GLY A 489 -2.29 36.69 29.79
N ALA A 490 -1.47 37.44 30.55
CA ALA A 490 -0.10 37.05 30.93
C ALA A 490 -0.02 36.03 32.09
N GLY A 491 -1.16 35.59 32.65
CA GLY A 491 -1.24 34.63 33.75
C GLY A 491 -0.77 35.18 35.11
N GLU A 492 -0.72 34.30 36.11
CA GLU A 492 -0.21 34.59 37.45
C GLU A 492 1.03 33.72 37.73
N ILE A 493 2.10 34.31 38.26
CA ILE A 493 3.34 33.59 38.57
C ILE A 493 3.75 33.80 40.03
N ASP A 494 4.00 32.70 40.73
CA ASP A 494 4.67 32.68 42.04
C ASP A 494 6.04 32.00 41.86
N LEU A 495 7.11 32.79 41.97
CA LEU A 495 8.47 32.35 41.69
C LEU A 495 9.40 32.69 42.84
N SER A 496 10.14 31.68 43.30
CA SER A 496 11.27 31.84 44.21
C SER A 496 12.57 31.57 43.45
N ALA A 497 13.46 32.54 43.42
CA ALA A 497 14.75 32.43 42.76
C ALA A 497 15.91 32.74 43.72
N ARG A 498 17.02 32.02 43.58
CA ARG A 498 18.28 32.25 44.27
C ARG A 498 19.37 32.48 43.23
N LEU A 499 19.93 33.68 43.21
CA LEU A 499 21.04 34.04 42.34
C LEU A 499 22.37 33.87 43.08
N THR A 500 23.31 33.14 42.47
CA THR A 500 24.71 33.04 42.92
C THR A 500 25.57 34.11 42.26
N ARG A 501 25.22 34.51 41.03
CA ARG A 501 25.79 35.64 40.29
C ARG A 501 24.67 36.48 39.68
N ALA A 502 24.80 37.80 39.74
CA ALA A 502 23.91 38.73 39.05
C ALA A 502 24.66 40.03 38.72
N ASP A 503 24.54 40.51 37.49
CA ASP A 503 24.98 41.85 37.07
C ASP A 503 23.83 42.85 37.22
N GLY A 504 23.95 43.75 38.20
CA GLY A 504 22.93 44.77 38.47
C GLY A 504 22.74 45.78 37.33
N THR A 505 23.70 45.90 36.41
CA THR A 505 23.63 46.88 35.31
C THR A 505 22.73 46.43 34.16
N THR A 506 22.33 45.16 34.13
CA THR A 506 21.54 44.56 33.04
C THR A 506 20.09 44.25 33.43
N VAL A 507 19.67 44.56 34.66
CA VAL A 507 18.32 44.30 35.19
C VAL A 507 17.21 44.86 34.29
N TRP A 508 17.42 46.03 33.67
CA TRP A 508 16.44 46.66 32.78
C TRP A 508 16.03 45.77 31.60
N ARG A 509 16.86 44.80 31.19
CA ARG A 509 16.56 43.84 30.11
C ARG A 509 15.52 42.79 30.51
N TYR A 510 15.35 42.56 31.81
CA TYR A 510 14.46 41.55 32.38
C TYR A 510 13.20 42.17 33.00
N LEU A 511 12.92 43.46 32.73
CA LEU A 511 11.71 44.12 33.17
C LEU A 511 10.54 43.79 32.23
N PRO A 512 9.36 43.45 32.78
CA PRO A 512 8.20 43.17 31.97
C PRO A 512 7.65 44.42 31.28
N LEU A 513 6.92 44.21 30.18
CA LEU A 513 6.08 45.23 29.55
C LEU A 513 4.96 45.61 30.53
N VAL A 514 4.79 46.91 30.78
CA VAL A 514 3.80 47.46 31.71
C VAL A 514 2.54 47.90 30.98
#